data_AF-A0A1U7WB52-F1
#
_entry.id   AF-A0A1U7WB52-F1
#
_cell.length_a   1.000
_cell.length_b   1.000
_cell.length_c   1.000
_cell.angle_alpha   90.00
_cell.angle_beta   90.00
_cell.angle_gamma   90.00
#
_symmetry.space_group_name_H-M   'P 1'
#
loop_
_entity.id
_entity.type
_entity.pdbx_description
1 polymer ?
#
loop_
_entity_poly.entity_id
_entity_poly.type
_entity_poly.pdbx_seq_one_letter_code
_entity_poly.pdbx_strand_id
1 'polypeptide(L)'
;MIYWKGYLQYKETIKSFLSNRQWKKLRDGIFRNFFRLQSVKFRGKLIHCVLLSEIVNNDFDSMTFKVFNREIKFTRDTFHIITGLKCYSSSDIKGLHEKENRLLKVYFPGKDKVELGDLFNFITSHPHGTTASFVGSDDDAVKLATIYFVESILMGKLKNRNVSEQIMKIVDDDELCSSFNWGSLSYETLLKSLKSCLKPNENEKEKDKDKDKDSYTILGFPFAFCVWIMEVIPIFQEKQFVNFQEFEPTVTINKDAGGDERGEMDVHTEVQYESDFRDAHLDDETENVTDIGKG
;
A
#
# COMPACT_ATOMS: atom_id res chain seq x y z
N MET A 1 -8.20 -3.37 -11.86
CA MET A 1 -7.55 -2.50 -10.85
C MET A 1 -7.08 -3.33 -9.65
N ILE A 2 -5.90 -3.94 -9.73
CA ILE A 2 -5.35 -4.82 -8.70
C ILE A 2 -4.66 -3.96 -7.64
N TYR A 3 -5.42 -3.39 -6.72
CA TYR A 3 -4.83 -2.87 -5.50
C TYR A 3 -4.51 -4.04 -4.58
N TRP A 4 -3.22 -4.29 -4.45
CA TRP A 4 -2.57 -5.32 -3.65
C TRP A 4 -3.31 -5.61 -2.33
N LYS A 5 -3.69 -6.88 -2.13
CA LYS A 5 -4.06 -7.47 -0.82
C LYS A 5 -2.98 -7.28 0.26
N GLY A 6 -1.75 -6.91 -0.10
CA GLY A 6 -0.61 -6.90 0.83
C GLY A 6 -0.56 -5.76 1.84
N TYR A 7 -1.45 -4.75 1.77
CA TYR A 7 -1.59 -3.79 2.89
C TYR A 7 -2.13 -4.46 4.16
N LEU A 8 -2.75 -5.64 4.06
CA LEU A 8 -3.36 -6.31 5.21
C LEU A 8 -2.43 -7.23 6.01
N GLN A 9 -1.21 -7.55 5.54
CA GLN A 9 -0.37 -8.55 6.20
C GLN A 9 0.99 -8.05 6.72
N TYR A 10 1.35 -6.78 6.52
CA TYR A 10 2.67 -6.29 6.94
C TYR A 10 2.88 -6.42 8.45
N LYS A 11 1.81 -6.32 9.26
CA LYS A 11 1.88 -6.50 10.70
C LYS A 11 2.20 -7.94 11.06
N GLU A 12 1.52 -8.89 10.43
CA GLU A 12 1.73 -10.32 10.60
C GLU A 12 3.14 -10.71 10.16
N THR A 13 3.59 -10.23 8.99
CA THR A 13 4.94 -10.46 8.48
C THR A 13 6.03 -9.91 9.41
N ILE A 14 5.88 -8.68 9.90
CA ILE A 14 6.84 -8.10 10.84
C ILE A 14 6.79 -8.82 12.18
N LYS A 15 5.59 -9.14 12.68
CA LYS A 15 5.40 -9.81 13.96
C LYS A 15 5.89 -11.26 13.95
N SER A 16 5.83 -11.95 12.80
CA SER A 16 6.40 -13.30 12.67
C SER A 16 7.93 -13.28 12.68
N PHE A 17 8.54 -12.21 12.20
CA PHE A 17 10.00 -12.06 12.16
C PHE A 17 10.61 -11.62 13.50
N LEU A 18 9.90 -10.78 14.26
CA LEU A 18 10.41 -10.19 15.49
C LEU A 18 10.03 -10.96 16.75
N SER A 19 10.92 -10.97 17.74
CA SER A 19 10.59 -11.37 19.11
C SER A 19 9.58 -10.41 19.75
N ASN A 20 8.90 -10.81 20.83
CA ASN A 20 7.95 -9.94 21.54
C ASN A 20 8.59 -8.63 22.02
N ARG A 21 9.86 -8.67 22.44
CA ARG A 21 10.62 -7.48 22.88
C ARG A 21 10.92 -6.55 21.70
N GLN A 22 11.40 -7.11 20.59
CA GLN A 22 11.72 -6.36 19.37
C GLN A 22 10.45 -5.74 18.76
N TRP A 23 9.37 -6.52 18.66
CA TRP A 23 8.06 -6.04 18.21
C TRP A 23 7.56 -4.87 19.06
N LYS A 24 7.68 -4.97 20.39
CA LYS A 24 7.31 -3.88 21.29
C LYS A 24 8.14 -2.61 21.02
N LYS A 25 9.47 -2.74 20.81
CA LYS A 25 10.36 -1.61 20.47
C LYS A 25 9.87 -0.89 19.20
N LEU A 26 9.58 -1.64 18.14
CA LEU A 26 9.10 -1.08 16.87
C LEU A 26 7.69 -0.47 17.00
N ARG A 27 6.75 -1.22 17.58
CA ARG A 27 5.34 -0.82 17.73
C ARG A 27 5.18 0.43 18.59
N ASP A 28 6.00 0.58 19.61
CA ASP A 28 5.91 1.70 20.55
C ASP A 28 6.80 2.89 20.12
N GLY A 29 7.51 2.78 18.99
CA GLY A 29 8.39 3.82 18.43
C GLY A 29 7.70 4.87 17.56
N ILE A 30 8.44 5.42 16.60
CA ILE A 30 8.04 6.56 15.73
C ILE A 30 6.77 6.24 14.93
N PHE A 31 6.64 5.00 14.48
CA PHE A 31 5.55 4.55 13.61
C PHE A 31 4.36 3.96 14.38
N ARG A 32 4.27 4.22 15.69
CA ARG A 32 3.24 3.66 16.58
C ARG A 32 1.82 3.78 16.04
N ASN A 33 1.48 4.91 15.43
CA ASN A 33 0.13 5.15 14.91
C ASN A 33 -0.26 4.11 13.84
N PHE A 34 0.66 3.77 12.93
CA PHE A 34 0.42 2.79 11.88
C PHE A 34 0.15 1.39 12.45
N PHE A 35 0.90 1.00 13.49
CA PHE A 35 0.70 -0.28 14.14
C PHE A 35 -0.57 -0.35 15.00
N ARG A 36 -1.19 0.78 15.35
CA ARG A 36 -2.50 0.85 16.02
C ARG A 36 -3.69 0.78 15.05
N LEU A 37 -3.53 1.21 13.80
CA LEU A 37 -4.60 1.18 12.80
C LEU A 37 -5.12 -0.25 12.62
N GLN A 38 -6.42 -0.49 12.78
CA GLN A 38 -6.99 -1.79 12.41
C GLN A 38 -6.87 -2.00 10.89
N SER A 39 -6.99 -3.24 10.43
CA SER A 39 -6.93 -3.57 9.00
C SER A 39 -8.10 -2.92 8.25
N VAL A 40 -7.87 -1.73 7.69
CA VAL A 40 -8.86 -1.05 6.85
C VAL A 40 -8.63 -1.46 5.40
N LYS A 41 -9.67 -1.98 4.74
CA LYS A 41 -9.62 -2.35 3.32
C LYS A 41 -9.47 -1.08 2.47
N PHE A 42 -8.30 -0.90 1.87
CA PHE A 42 -8.03 0.19 0.93
C PHE A 42 -8.79 -0.04 -0.38
N ARG A 43 -9.60 0.94 -0.80
CA ARG A 43 -10.28 0.94 -2.10
C ARG A 43 -9.75 2.09 -2.96
N GLY A 44 -8.80 1.81 -3.86
CA GLY A 44 -8.23 2.85 -4.72
C GLY A 44 -9.21 3.46 -5.75
N LYS A 45 -10.40 2.87 -5.93
CA LYS A 45 -11.51 3.51 -6.66
C LYS A 45 -11.84 4.90 -6.11
N LEU A 46 -11.75 5.09 -4.79
CA LEU A 46 -12.01 6.38 -4.16
C LEU A 46 -11.02 7.46 -4.62
N ILE A 47 -9.73 7.10 -4.65
CA ILE A 47 -8.68 7.99 -5.14
C ILE A 47 -8.91 8.31 -6.61
N HIS A 48 -9.26 7.30 -7.41
CA HIS A 48 -9.54 7.48 -8.84
C HIS A 48 -10.66 8.48 -9.09
N CYS A 49 -11.80 8.36 -8.39
CA CYS A 49 -12.91 9.28 -8.54
C CYS A 49 -12.53 10.73 -8.23
N VAL A 50 -11.73 10.95 -7.18
CA VAL A 50 -11.26 12.31 -6.83
C VAL A 50 -10.24 12.82 -7.83
N LEU A 51 -9.34 11.97 -8.34
CA LEU A 51 -8.38 12.37 -9.39
C LEU A 51 -9.06 12.73 -10.72
N LEU A 52 -10.24 12.16 -11.03
CA LEU A 52 -11.05 12.55 -12.20
C LEU A 52 -11.82 13.86 -12.00
N SER A 53 -11.82 14.42 -10.80
CA SER A 53 -12.53 15.67 -10.51
C SER A 53 -11.77 16.89 -11.04
N GLU A 54 -12.46 18.02 -11.22
CA GLU A 54 -11.85 19.26 -11.71
C GLU A 54 -10.77 19.77 -10.73
N ILE A 55 -9.55 20.00 -11.22
CA ILE A 55 -8.46 20.56 -10.42
C ILE A 55 -8.53 22.07 -10.51
N VAL A 56 -8.77 22.72 -9.37
CA VAL A 56 -8.91 24.18 -9.29
C VAL A 56 -7.53 24.85 -9.18
N ASN A 57 -6.63 24.23 -8.41
CA ASN A 57 -5.28 24.74 -8.22
C ASN A 57 -4.31 23.60 -7.89
N ASN A 58 -3.13 23.66 -8.48
CA ASN A 58 -2.03 22.74 -8.26
C ASN A 58 -0.82 23.49 -7.69
N ASP A 59 -0.97 23.96 -6.45
CA ASP A 59 0.11 24.57 -5.67
C ASP A 59 1.24 23.56 -5.44
N PHE A 60 2.48 24.03 -5.25
CA PHE A 60 3.66 23.17 -5.10
C PHE A 60 3.50 22.13 -3.98
N ASP A 61 2.96 22.54 -2.82
CA ASP A 61 2.84 21.71 -1.61
C ASP A 61 1.40 21.26 -1.29
N SER A 62 0.46 21.36 -2.23
CA SER A 62 -0.93 20.91 -2.01
C SER A 62 -1.67 20.59 -3.30
N MET A 63 -2.88 20.03 -3.20
CA MET A 63 -3.79 19.79 -4.33
C MET A 63 -5.21 20.20 -3.98
N THR A 64 -5.83 21.03 -4.82
CA THR A 64 -7.23 21.46 -4.67
C THR A 64 -8.10 20.85 -5.76
N PHE A 65 -9.17 20.19 -5.36
CA PHE A 65 -10.17 19.57 -6.22
C PHE A 65 -11.52 20.22 -6.04
N LYS A 66 -12.33 20.28 -7.09
CA LYS A 66 -13.73 20.67 -7.03
C LYS A 66 -14.59 19.41 -7.16
N VAL A 67 -15.23 19.03 -6.06
CA VAL A 67 -16.08 17.83 -5.98
C VAL A 67 -17.45 18.25 -5.47
N PHE A 68 -18.52 17.90 -6.18
CA PHE A 68 -19.90 18.31 -5.85
C PHE A 68 -20.05 19.84 -5.61
N ASN A 69 -19.44 20.67 -6.47
CA ASN A 69 -19.40 22.14 -6.34
C ASN A 69 -18.75 22.67 -5.05
N ARG A 70 -17.94 21.85 -4.35
CA ARG A 70 -17.13 22.27 -3.20
C ARG A 70 -15.66 22.15 -3.53
N GLU A 71 -14.88 23.14 -3.14
CA GLU A 71 -13.43 23.07 -3.19
C GLU A 71 -12.91 22.35 -1.95
N ILE A 72 -12.22 21.24 -2.18
CA ILE A 72 -11.55 20.46 -1.14
C ILE A 72 -10.05 20.48 -1.41
N LYS A 73 -9.26 20.70 -0.35
CA LYS A 73 -7.80 20.84 -0.45
C LYS A 73 -7.10 19.79 0.39
N PHE A 74 -6.25 18.99 -0.25
CA PHE A 74 -5.34 18.08 0.44
C PHE A 74 -4.01 18.80 0.71
N THR A 75 -3.60 18.83 1.97
CA THR A 75 -2.44 19.59 2.44
C THR A 75 -1.51 18.74 3.29
N ARG A 76 -0.30 19.27 3.51
CA ARG A 76 0.68 18.69 4.43
C ARG A 76 0.16 18.62 5.87
N ASP A 77 -0.59 19.62 6.33
CA ASP A 77 -1.23 19.60 7.66
C ASP A 77 -2.25 18.47 7.78
N THR A 78 -3.07 18.28 6.75
CA THR A 78 -4.01 17.15 6.70
C THR A 78 -3.27 15.82 6.81
N PHE A 79 -2.18 15.66 6.05
CA PHE A 79 -1.36 14.45 6.10
C PHE A 79 -0.71 14.25 7.47
N HIS A 80 -0.20 15.32 8.08
CA HIS A 80 0.35 15.34 9.42
C HIS A 80 -0.68 14.87 10.45
N ILE A 81 -1.91 15.40 10.41
CA ILE A 81 -2.99 15.03 11.34
C ILE A 81 -3.36 13.56 11.19
N ILE A 82 -3.52 13.06 9.97
CA ILE A 82 -3.96 11.69 9.70
C ILE A 82 -2.89 10.66 10.10
N THR A 83 -1.62 10.93 9.80
CA THR A 83 -0.52 9.98 10.06
C THR A 83 0.07 10.14 11.46
N GLY A 84 -0.03 11.34 12.04
CA GLY A 84 0.68 11.76 13.24
C GLY A 84 2.21 11.79 13.09
N LEU A 85 2.74 11.70 11.87
CA LEU A 85 4.18 11.85 11.60
C LEU A 85 4.55 13.33 11.53
N LYS A 86 5.71 13.71 12.04
CA LYS A 86 6.27 15.05 11.83
C LYS A 86 6.39 15.33 10.33
N CYS A 87 6.03 16.55 9.90
CA CYS A 87 6.07 16.99 8.50
C CYS A 87 6.88 18.29 8.27
N TYR A 88 7.32 18.99 9.33
CA TYR A 88 7.88 20.35 9.24
C TYR A 88 9.32 20.51 9.77
N SER A 89 9.92 19.45 10.29
CA SER A 89 11.31 19.50 10.79
C SER A 89 12.30 19.30 9.65
N SER A 90 13.30 20.17 9.54
CA SER A 90 14.47 19.83 8.72
C SER A 90 15.21 18.66 9.37
N SER A 91 15.62 17.69 8.57
CA SER A 91 16.52 16.62 9.01
C SER A 91 17.91 16.94 8.51
N ASP A 92 18.91 16.91 9.38
CA ASP A 92 20.29 17.06 8.94
C ASP A 92 20.76 15.74 8.34
N ILE A 93 20.86 15.69 7.01
CA ILE A 93 21.28 14.51 6.25
C ILE A 93 22.74 14.68 5.76
N LYS A 94 23.47 15.68 6.29
CA LYS A 94 24.89 15.89 5.92
C LYS A 94 25.71 14.65 6.23
N GLY A 95 26.61 14.30 5.31
CA GLY A 95 27.48 13.12 5.44
C GLY A 95 26.77 11.76 5.23
N LEU A 96 25.45 11.72 4.99
CA LEU A 96 24.76 10.44 4.74
C LEU A 96 25.29 9.72 3.49
N HIS A 97 25.70 10.47 2.47
CA HIS A 97 26.29 9.89 1.25
C HIS A 97 27.63 9.17 1.52
N GLU A 98 28.42 9.68 2.47
CA GLU A 98 29.72 9.14 2.85
C GLU A 98 29.62 7.92 3.77
N LYS A 99 28.52 7.80 4.55
CA LYS A 99 28.26 6.63 5.39
C LYS A 99 28.09 5.37 4.54
N GLU A 100 28.76 4.29 4.92
CA GLU A 100 28.56 2.98 4.30
C GLU A 100 27.22 2.37 4.73
N ASN A 101 26.62 1.56 3.86
CA ASN A 101 25.40 0.82 4.19
C ASN A 101 25.76 -0.52 4.84
N ARG A 102 26.00 -0.52 6.15
CA ARG A 102 26.40 -1.71 6.92
C ARG A 102 25.36 -2.83 6.82
N LEU A 103 24.07 -2.51 6.97
CA LEU A 103 22.98 -3.50 6.89
C LEU A 103 22.96 -4.22 5.53
N LEU A 104 23.16 -3.48 4.43
CA LEU A 104 23.29 -4.06 3.10
C LEU A 104 24.47 -5.04 3.02
N LYS A 105 25.66 -4.62 3.47
CA LYS A 105 26.88 -5.44 3.43
C LYS A 105 26.76 -6.72 4.26
N VAL A 106 26.14 -6.64 5.44
CA VAL A 106 26.04 -7.76 6.40
C VAL A 106 24.98 -8.76 5.98
N TYR A 107 23.78 -8.31 5.59
CA TYR A 107 22.62 -9.18 5.39
C TYR A 107 22.33 -9.51 3.94
N PHE A 108 22.90 -8.76 2.99
CA PHE A 108 22.75 -8.99 1.56
C PHE A 108 24.12 -8.97 0.85
N PRO A 109 25.07 -9.83 1.27
CA PRO A 109 26.41 -9.83 0.69
C PRO A 109 26.37 -10.15 -0.81
N GLY A 110 27.18 -9.42 -1.59
CA GLY A 110 27.26 -9.59 -3.05
C GLY A 110 26.12 -8.93 -3.84
N LYS A 111 25.20 -8.23 -3.18
CA LYS A 111 24.19 -7.40 -3.84
C LYS A 111 24.54 -5.92 -3.75
N ASP A 112 24.65 -5.26 -4.90
CA ASP A 112 24.79 -3.80 -4.96
C ASP A 112 23.47 -3.09 -4.66
N LYS A 113 22.34 -3.74 -4.99
CA LYS A 113 20.98 -3.24 -4.74
C LYS A 113 20.09 -4.38 -4.25
N VAL A 114 19.19 -4.05 -3.34
CA VAL A 114 18.23 -5.00 -2.75
C VAL A 114 16.83 -4.58 -3.16
N GLU A 115 16.07 -5.50 -3.75
CA GLU A 115 14.66 -5.27 -4.03
C GLU A 115 13.82 -5.43 -2.76
N LEU A 116 12.67 -4.77 -2.69
CA LEU A 116 11.76 -4.94 -1.57
C LEU A 116 11.26 -6.39 -1.45
N GLY A 117 11.19 -7.12 -2.57
CA GLY A 117 10.92 -8.55 -2.62
C GLY A 117 12.00 -9.39 -1.96
N ASP A 118 13.27 -9.04 -2.15
CA ASP A 118 14.39 -9.69 -1.47
C ASP A 118 14.30 -9.50 0.04
N LEU A 119 14.04 -8.27 0.49
CA LEU A 119 13.87 -7.96 1.91
C LEU A 119 12.65 -8.68 2.50
N PHE A 120 11.54 -8.73 1.77
CA PHE A 120 10.36 -9.49 2.15
C PHE A 120 10.69 -10.97 2.34
N ASN A 121 11.33 -11.59 1.33
CA ASN A 121 11.72 -13.00 1.37
C ASN A 121 12.68 -13.28 2.54
N PHE A 122 13.62 -12.36 2.79
CA PHE A 122 14.52 -12.44 3.93
C PHE A 122 13.75 -12.47 5.25
N ILE A 123 12.83 -11.54 5.47
CA ILE A 123 12.02 -11.45 6.70
C ILE A 123 11.13 -12.70 6.87
N THR A 124 10.47 -13.17 5.81
CA THR A 124 9.57 -14.32 5.89
C THR A 124 10.29 -15.65 6.04
N SER A 125 11.54 -15.76 5.56
CA SER A 125 12.35 -16.97 5.70
C SER A 125 12.97 -17.13 7.09
N HIS A 126 12.90 -16.09 7.93
CA HIS A 126 13.48 -16.08 9.27
C HIS A 126 12.46 -15.86 10.39
N PRO A 127 11.39 -16.67 10.49
CA PRO A 127 10.40 -16.50 11.54
C PRO A 127 11.02 -16.73 12.93
N HIS A 128 10.70 -15.86 13.88
CA HIS A 128 11.16 -15.93 15.25
C HIS A 128 10.63 -17.19 15.97
N GLY A 129 11.48 -17.81 16.80
CA GLY A 129 11.13 -18.99 17.59
C GLY A 129 11.17 -20.29 16.79
N THR A 130 11.88 -20.32 15.66
CA THR A 130 12.07 -21.48 14.80
C THR A 130 13.55 -21.79 14.59
N THR A 131 13.86 -22.94 13.98
CA THR A 131 15.24 -23.29 13.60
C THR A 131 15.83 -22.38 12.53
N ALA A 132 14.97 -21.69 11.77
CA ALA A 132 15.35 -20.71 10.74
C ALA A 132 15.35 -19.27 11.27
N SER A 133 15.18 -19.04 12.58
CA SER A 133 15.18 -17.69 13.15
C SER A 133 16.43 -16.89 12.78
N PHE A 134 16.24 -15.59 12.62
CA PHE A 134 17.32 -14.65 12.32
C PHE A 134 18.42 -14.70 13.39
N VAL A 135 19.68 -14.86 12.96
CA VAL A 135 20.86 -15.04 13.82
C VAL A 135 21.69 -13.74 13.95
N GLY A 136 21.09 -12.58 13.66
CA GLY A 136 21.74 -11.27 13.82
C GLY A 136 21.45 -10.60 15.15
N SER A 137 21.83 -9.32 15.28
CA SER A 137 21.59 -8.56 16.50
C SER A 137 20.10 -8.23 16.69
N ASP A 138 19.67 -8.12 17.96
CA ASP A 138 18.30 -7.71 18.31
C ASP A 138 17.92 -6.36 17.67
N ASP A 139 18.88 -5.47 17.54
CA ASP A 139 18.69 -4.15 16.97
C ASP A 139 18.57 -4.18 15.45
N ASP A 140 19.39 -5.00 14.79
CA ASP A 140 19.37 -5.16 13.34
C ASP A 140 18.05 -5.79 12.87
N ALA A 141 17.49 -6.73 13.64
CA ALA A 141 16.16 -7.27 13.36
C ALA A 141 15.10 -6.15 13.33
N VAL A 142 15.12 -5.25 14.32
CA VAL A 142 14.19 -4.11 14.37
C VAL A 142 14.44 -3.15 13.20
N LYS A 143 15.69 -2.89 12.84
CA LYS A 143 16.06 -2.03 11.69
C LYS A 143 15.60 -2.60 10.36
N LEU A 144 15.81 -3.89 10.10
CA LEU A 144 15.34 -4.58 8.89
C LEU A 144 13.81 -4.54 8.78
N ALA A 145 13.10 -4.80 9.88
CA ALA A 145 11.64 -4.66 9.94
C ALA A 145 11.17 -3.23 9.71
N THR A 146 11.91 -2.24 10.22
CA THR A 146 11.62 -0.81 10.03
C THR A 146 11.80 -0.40 8.57
N ILE A 147 12.89 -0.82 7.92
CA ILE A 147 13.14 -0.59 6.49
C ILE A 147 12.00 -1.19 5.65
N TYR A 148 11.63 -2.45 5.94
CA TYR A 148 10.53 -3.10 5.25
C TYR A 148 9.22 -2.32 5.41
N PHE A 149 8.88 -1.91 6.64
CA PHE A 149 7.71 -1.10 6.92
C PHE A 149 7.72 0.23 6.15
N VAL A 150 8.82 0.99 6.22
CA VAL A 150 8.92 2.30 5.56
C VAL A 150 8.78 2.14 4.06
N GLU A 151 9.49 1.19 3.44
CA GLU A 151 9.48 1.04 1.99
C GLU A 151 8.17 0.50 1.44
N SER A 152 7.61 -0.52 2.09
CA SER A 152 6.37 -1.14 1.63
C SER A 152 5.13 -0.28 1.95
N ILE A 153 5.05 0.27 3.16
CA ILE A 153 3.84 0.94 3.65
C ILE A 153 3.96 2.44 3.46
N LEU A 154 5.00 3.07 4.00
CA LEU A 154 5.09 4.52 4.02
C LEU A 154 5.43 5.11 2.64
N MET A 155 6.24 4.41 1.85
CA MET A 155 6.61 4.78 0.48
C MET A 155 5.74 4.09 -0.58
N GLY A 156 4.93 3.10 -0.19
CA GLY A 156 4.01 2.40 -1.10
C GLY A 156 4.72 1.61 -2.21
N LYS A 157 5.96 1.15 -2.00
CA LYS A 157 6.72 0.45 -3.03
C LYS A 157 6.22 -0.97 -3.25
N LEU A 158 6.31 -1.41 -4.51
CA LEU A 158 6.09 -2.79 -4.93
C LEU A 158 7.36 -3.63 -4.72
N LYS A 159 7.19 -4.97 -4.66
CA LYS A 159 8.30 -5.91 -4.41
C LYS A 159 9.45 -5.80 -5.40
N ASN A 160 9.17 -5.49 -6.66
CA ASN A 160 10.18 -5.32 -7.72
C ASN A 160 10.89 -3.94 -7.69
N ARG A 161 10.64 -3.11 -6.68
CA ARG A 161 11.32 -1.81 -6.52
C ARG A 161 12.45 -1.96 -5.53
N ASN A 162 13.57 -1.29 -5.84
CA ASN A 162 14.72 -1.23 -4.97
C ASN A 162 14.39 -0.52 -3.65
N VAL A 163 14.90 -1.10 -2.56
CA VAL A 163 15.05 -0.42 -1.28
C VAL A 163 16.06 0.71 -1.45
N SER A 164 15.73 1.87 -0.91
CA SER A 164 16.54 3.08 -0.94
C SER A 164 17.71 2.92 0.01
N GLU A 165 18.91 3.08 -0.53
CA GLU A 165 20.13 3.14 0.28
C GLU A 165 20.07 4.27 1.30
N GLN A 166 19.46 5.41 0.96
CA GLN A 166 19.29 6.52 1.90
C GLN A 166 18.42 6.10 3.08
N ILE A 167 17.31 5.39 2.83
CA ILE A 167 16.42 4.90 3.90
C ILE A 167 17.15 3.88 4.77
N MET A 168 17.92 2.95 4.17
CA MET A 168 18.72 2.00 4.94
C MET A 168 19.73 2.71 5.86
N LYS A 169 20.46 3.71 5.35
CA LYS A 169 21.43 4.48 6.14
C LYS A 169 20.79 5.33 7.23
N ILE A 170 19.60 5.90 6.97
CA ILE A 170 18.83 6.64 7.97
C ILE A 170 18.38 5.70 9.08
N VAL A 171 17.86 4.52 8.75
CA VAL A 171 17.36 3.56 9.75
C VAL A 171 18.49 2.91 10.53
N ASP A 172 19.68 2.75 9.95
CA ASP A 172 20.84 2.19 10.66
C ASP A 172 21.39 3.12 11.77
N ASP A 173 21.09 4.41 11.70
CA ASP A 173 21.45 5.42 12.69
C ASP A 173 20.23 5.77 13.55
N ASP A 174 20.23 5.34 14.83
CA ASP A 174 19.06 5.48 15.70
C ASP A 174 18.65 6.94 15.96
N GLU A 175 19.62 7.85 16.08
CA GLU A 175 19.37 9.27 16.33
C GLU A 175 18.80 9.94 15.07
N LEU A 176 19.40 9.64 13.91
CA LEU A 176 18.92 10.12 12.63
C LEU A 176 17.52 9.55 12.33
N CYS A 177 17.31 8.26 12.51
CA CYS A 177 16.00 7.61 12.31
C CYS A 177 14.92 8.28 13.17
N SER A 178 15.22 8.59 14.43
CA SER A 178 14.29 9.21 15.38
C SER A 178 13.97 10.68 15.10
N SER A 179 14.94 11.41 14.54
CA SER A 179 14.81 12.83 14.20
C SER A 179 14.36 13.06 12.74
N PHE A 180 14.41 12.02 11.89
CA PHE A 180 14.09 12.13 10.48
C PHE A 180 12.62 12.49 10.24
N ASN A 181 12.40 13.36 9.26
CA ASN A 181 11.08 13.84 8.88
C ASN A 181 10.37 12.86 7.93
N TRP A 182 9.97 11.71 8.48
CA TRP A 182 9.28 10.64 7.76
C TRP A 182 7.97 11.10 7.11
N GLY A 183 7.24 12.01 7.77
CA GLY A 183 5.97 12.53 7.24
C GLY A 183 6.18 13.39 6.01
N SER A 184 7.19 14.28 6.00
CA SER A 184 7.55 15.09 4.82
C SER A 184 7.93 14.20 3.63
N LEU A 185 8.82 13.23 3.85
CA LEU A 185 9.26 12.32 2.78
C LEU A 185 8.06 11.57 2.16
N SER A 186 7.17 11.04 2.99
CA SER A 186 5.99 10.31 2.52
C SER A 186 4.99 11.23 1.82
N TYR A 187 4.74 12.41 2.38
CA TYR A 187 3.82 13.41 1.82
C TYR A 187 4.28 13.88 0.44
N GLU A 188 5.55 14.25 0.30
CA GLU A 188 6.11 14.72 -0.97
C GLU A 188 6.09 13.62 -2.03
N THR A 189 6.39 12.38 -1.63
CA THR A 189 6.31 11.21 -2.51
C THR A 189 4.87 11.00 -2.99
N LEU A 190 3.90 11.06 -2.08
CA LEU A 190 2.48 10.92 -2.38
C LEU A 190 1.99 12.04 -3.31
N LEU A 191 2.28 13.29 -2.96
CA LEU A 191 1.86 14.47 -3.69
C LEU A 191 2.43 14.46 -5.12
N LYS A 192 3.72 14.13 -5.27
CA LYS A 192 4.37 13.98 -6.58
C LYS A 192 3.72 12.86 -7.40
N SER A 193 3.42 11.73 -6.77
CA SER A 193 2.78 10.59 -7.43
C SER A 193 1.37 10.95 -7.91
N LEU A 194 0.54 11.57 -7.07
CA LEU A 194 -0.81 12.00 -7.44
C LEU A 194 -0.78 13.01 -8.60
N LYS A 195 0.12 14.00 -8.54
CA LYS A 195 0.30 14.98 -9.61
C LYS A 195 0.75 14.34 -10.92
N SER A 196 1.59 13.29 -10.86
CA SER A 196 2.01 12.59 -12.07
C SER A 196 0.88 11.85 -12.76
N CYS A 197 -0.11 11.34 -12.00
CA CYS A 197 -1.30 10.70 -12.56
C CYS A 197 -2.22 11.65 -13.33
N LEU A 198 -2.06 12.97 -13.13
CA LEU A 198 -2.90 14.01 -13.74
C LEU A 198 -2.26 14.66 -14.97
N LYS A 199 -0.98 14.41 -15.22
CA LYS A 199 -0.31 14.91 -16.42
C LYS A 199 -0.65 14.00 -17.59
N PRO A 200 -1.16 14.52 -18.72
CA PRO A 200 -1.20 13.75 -19.96
C PRO A 200 0.23 13.33 -20.29
N ASN A 201 0.48 12.05 -20.54
CA ASN A 201 1.77 11.60 -21.05
C ASN A 201 1.96 12.16 -22.46
N GLU A 202 2.63 13.32 -22.59
CA GLU A 202 3.03 13.87 -23.89
C GLU A 202 3.97 12.91 -24.66
N ASN A 203 4.60 11.98 -23.94
CA ASN A 203 5.53 10.98 -24.48
C ASN A 203 4.88 9.62 -24.82
N GLU A 204 3.55 9.48 -24.70
CA GLU A 204 2.82 8.26 -25.11
C GLU A 204 2.18 8.37 -26.50
N LYS A 205 2.59 9.37 -27.29
CA LYS A 205 2.48 9.23 -28.74
C LYS A 205 3.62 8.33 -29.18
N GLU A 206 3.27 7.09 -29.54
CA GLU A 206 4.16 6.07 -30.10
C GLU A 206 4.89 5.16 -29.09
N LYS A 207 4.15 4.32 -28.37
CA LYS A 207 4.38 2.85 -28.31
C LYS A 207 3.37 2.20 -27.38
N ASP A 208 2.87 1.05 -27.82
CA ASP A 208 1.98 0.11 -27.12
C ASP A 208 0.54 0.58 -26.87
N LYS A 209 -0.32 0.37 -27.89
CA LYS A 209 -1.79 0.45 -27.78
C LYS A 209 -2.44 -0.80 -27.16
N ASP A 210 -1.68 -1.67 -26.49
CA ASP A 210 -2.16 -2.99 -26.07
C ASP A 210 -1.80 -3.38 -24.62
N LYS A 211 -1.48 -2.41 -23.76
CA LYS A 211 -1.42 -2.65 -22.31
C LYS A 211 -2.51 -1.85 -21.64
N ASP A 212 -3.47 -2.60 -21.12
CA ASP A 212 -4.49 -2.22 -20.15
C ASP A 212 -4.15 -0.91 -19.42
N LYS A 213 -4.72 0.20 -19.90
CA LYS A 213 -4.25 1.58 -19.67
C LYS A 213 -4.59 2.12 -18.27
N ASP A 214 -5.07 1.25 -17.38
CA ASP A 214 -5.82 1.62 -16.17
C ASP A 214 -5.10 1.28 -14.86
N SER A 215 -3.77 1.16 -14.85
CA SER A 215 -3.00 0.88 -13.63
C SER A 215 -1.93 1.93 -13.33
N TYR A 216 -2.34 3.05 -12.73
CA TYR A 216 -1.36 3.95 -12.10
C TYR A 216 -1.04 3.47 -10.68
N THR A 217 0.26 3.28 -10.42
CA THR A 217 0.77 2.97 -9.07
C THR A 217 0.96 4.29 -8.33
N ILE A 218 0.25 4.48 -7.22
CA ILE A 218 0.41 5.64 -6.35
C ILE A 218 1.43 5.30 -5.26
N LEU A 219 2.54 6.04 -5.24
CA LEU A 219 3.58 5.93 -4.22
C LEU A 219 3.29 6.84 -3.02
N GLY A 220 4.09 6.68 -1.96
CA GLY A 220 3.88 7.35 -0.66
C GLY A 220 2.90 6.56 0.20
N PHE A 221 2.07 7.26 0.97
CA PHE A 221 1.03 6.64 1.81
C PHE A 221 -0.39 7.01 1.34
N PRO A 222 -0.90 6.40 0.24
CA PRO A 222 -2.22 6.72 -0.34
C PRO A 222 -3.40 6.55 0.62
N PHE A 223 -3.23 5.73 1.66
CA PHE A 223 -4.27 5.55 2.68
C PHE A 223 -4.61 6.88 3.38
N ALA A 224 -3.63 7.76 3.62
CA ALA A 224 -3.92 9.08 4.20
C ALA A 224 -4.78 9.94 3.26
N PHE A 225 -4.58 9.84 1.95
CA PHE A 225 -5.44 10.49 0.97
C PHE A 225 -6.87 9.93 1.02
N CYS A 226 -7.04 8.62 1.12
CA CYS A 226 -8.36 8.00 1.29
C CYS A 226 -9.08 8.46 2.57
N VAL A 227 -8.38 8.48 3.71
CA VAL A 227 -8.94 8.95 4.98
C VAL A 227 -9.41 10.39 4.84
N TRP A 228 -8.59 11.25 4.23
CA TRP A 228 -8.98 12.63 3.96
C TRP A 228 -10.23 12.72 3.08
N ILE A 229 -10.33 11.96 1.98
CA ILE A 229 -11.51 11.97 1.10
C ILE A 229 -12.78 11.58 1.89
N MET A 230 -12.70 10.52 2.69
CA MET A 230 -13.83 10.07 3.52
C MET A 230 -14.22 11.13 4.56
N GLU A 231 -13.25 11.89 5.07
CA GLU A 231 -13.48 12.93 6.05
C GLU A 231 -14.07 14.21 5.45
N VAL A 232 -13.75 14.57 4.20
CA VAL A 232 -14.19 15.87 3.61
C VAL A 232 -15.40 15.79 2.71
N ILE A 233 -15.77 14.60 2.22
CA ILE A 233 -16.94 14.43 1.34
C ILE A 233 -18.13 13.94 2.18
N PRO A 234 -19.22 14.72 2.31
CA PRO A 234 -20.35 14.42 3.19
C PRO A 234 -21.01 13.06 2.98
N ILE A 235 -21.02 12.54 1.74
CA ILE A 235 -21.63 11.23 1.44
C ILE A 235 -20.99 10.08 2.24
N PHE A 236 -19.73 10.23 2.66
CA PHE A 236 -19.04 9.26 3.51
C PHE A 236 -19.22 9.53 5.01
N GLN A 237 -19.68 10.73 5.38
CA GLN A 237 -19.99 11.11 6.76
C GLN A 237 -21.41 10.73 7.17
N GLU A 238 -22.38 10.85 6.24
CA GLU A 238 -23.81 10.61 6.50
C GLU A 238 -24.17 9.14 6.66
N LYS A 239 -23.31 8.22 6.18
CA LYS A 239 -23.37 6.80 6.52
C LYS A 239 -22.24 6.52 7.50
N GLN A 240 -22.52 6.57 8.80
CA GLN A 240 -21.60 6.05 9.81
C GLN A 240 -21.17 4.64 9.39
N PHE A 241 -19.91 4.46 9.00
CA PHE A 241 -19.27 3.16 8.76
C PHE A 241 -19.04 2.42 10.08
N VAL A 242 -20.05 2.38 10.96
CA VAL A 242 -20.05 1.68 12.24
C VAL A 242 -21.09 0.56 12.13
N ASN A 243 -20.69 -0.51 11.45
CA ASN A 243 -21.06 -1.90 11.72
C ASN A 243 -20.53 -2.79 10.58
N PHE A 244 -19.27 -3.22 10.71
CA PHE A 244 -18.83 -4.43 10.03
C PHE A 244 -19.32 -5.63 10.84
N GLN A 245 -20.61 -5.92 10.74
CA GLN A 245 -21.13 -7.22 11.12
C GLN A 245 -21.30 -8.00 9.82
N GLU A 246 -20.47 -9.03 9.65
CA GLU A 246 -20.57 -9.97 8.54
C GLU A 246 -21.99 -10.56 8.52
N PHE A 247 -22.79 -10.13 7.55
CA PHE A 247 -23.92 -10.94 7.12
C PHE A 247 -23.38 -11.86 6.03
N GLU A 248 -23.05 -13.09 6.41
CA GLU A 248 -23.13 -14.18 5.46
C GLU A 248 -24.61 -14.45 5.17
N PRO A 249 -25.09 -14.35 3.93
CA PRO A 249 -26.44 -14.78 3.63
C PRO A 249 -26.50 -16.31 3.71
N THR A 250 -27.06 -16.81 4.80
CA THR A 250 -27.45 -18.22 4.92
C THR A 250 -28.68 -18.43 4.03
N VAL A 251 -28.48 -18.88 2.79
CA VAL A 251 -29.60 -19.28 1.92
C VAL A 251 -30.12 -20.62 2.42
N THR A 252 -31.22 -20.59 3.19
CA THR A 252 -32.02 -21.79 3.48
C THR A 252 -32.97 -21.99 2.31
N ILE A 253 -32.69 -22.98 1.45
CA ILE A 253 -33.60 -23.35 0.36
C ILE A 253 -34.69 -24.24 0.95
N ASN A 254 -35.84 -23.64 1.30
CA ASN A 254 -37.07 -24.40 1.44
C ASN A 254 -37.79 -24.40 0.09
N LYS A 255 -37.82 -25.57 -0.55
CA LYS A 255 -38.76 -25.86 -1.63
C LYS A 255 -40.14 -25.99 -0.98
N ASP A 256 -41.10 -25.16 -1.39
CA ASP A 256 -42.34 -25.64 -1.97
C ASP A 256 -43.30 -24.52 -2.37
N ALA A 257 -43.82 -24.68 -3.59
CA ALA A 257 -45.14 -24.32 -4.14
C ALA A 257 -45.67 -22.87 -4.07
N GLY A 258 -45.71 -22.24 -5.27
CA GLY A 258 -47.00 -21.95 -5.92
C GLY A 258 -47.55 -20.52 -5.85
N GLY A 259 -47.53 -19.83 -6.99
CA GLY A 259 -48.69 -19.10 -7.49
C GLY A 259 -48.77 -17.57 -7.32
N ASP A 260 -48.69 -16.91 -8.48
CA ASP A 260 -49.54 -15.79 -8.94
C ASP A 260 -49.06 -14.33 -8.79
N GLU A 261 -49.38 -13.57 -9.83
CA GLU A 261 -48.78 -12.33 -10.32
C GLU A 261 -49.18 -11.04 -9.57
N ARG A 262 -48.22 -10.11 -9.39
CA ARG A 262 -48.22 -8.73 -9.93
C ARG A 262 -47.31 -7.76 -9.14
N GLY A 263 -46.46 -7.06 -9.88
CA GLY A 263 -46.07 -5.67 -9.59
C GLY A 263 -44.64 -5.41 -9.10
N GLU A 264 -43.96 -4.53 -9.84
CA GLU A 264 -42.85 -3.65 -9.45
C GLU A 264 -41.38 -4.04 -9.74
N MET A 265 -40.79 -3.16 -10.58
CA MET A 265 -39.42 -2.66 -10.69
C MET A 265 -38.28 -3.63 -11.06
N ASP A 266 -37.79 -3.45 -12.29
CA ASP A 266 -36.68 -4.14 -12.94
C ASP A 266 -35.39 -4.18 -12.10
N VAL A 267 -35.14 -5.34 -11.50
CA VAL A 267 -33.83 -5.78 -10.98
C VAL A 267 -33.12 -6.51 -12.12
N HIS A 268 -32.69 -5.77 -13.14
CA HIS A 268 -31.95 -6.37 -14.26
C HIS A 268 -30.60 -5.73 -14.58
N THR A 269 -30.13 -4.77 -13.78
CA THR A 269 -28.81 -4.14 -14.02
C THR A 269 -27.70 -4.62 -13.09
N GLU A 270 -28.02 -5.43 -12.06
CA GLU A 270 -27.04 -5.82 -11.03
C GLU A 270 -26.58 -7.28 -11.10
N VAL A 271 -27.20 -8.12 -11.94
CA VAL A 271 -26.84 -9.55 -12.08
C VAL A 271 -25.91 -9.81 -13.28
N GLN A 272 -25.84 -8.89 -14.24
CA GLN A 272 -24.97 -9.03 -15.42
C GLN A 272 -23.51 -8.59 -15.20
N TYR A 273 -23.20 -7.96 -14.05
CA TYR A 273 -21.82 -7.61 -13.72
C TYR A 273 -21.07 -8.72 -12.94
N GLU A 274 -21.77 -9.72 -12.40
CA GLU A 274 -21.16 -10.82 -11.64
C GLU A 274 -20.93 -12.10 -12.46
N SER A 275 -21.63 -12.30 -13.59
CA SER A 275 -21.43 -13.47 -14.47
C SER A 275 -20.13 -13.39 -15.26
N ASP A 276 -19.74 -12.20 -15.71
CA ASP A 276 -18.63 -12.03 -16.66
C ASP A 276 -17.25 -12.07 -15.98
N PHE A 277 -17.19 -12.17 -14.65
CA PHE A 277 -15.95 -12.30 -13.88
C PHE A 277 -15.59 -13.73 -13.49
N ARG A 278 -16.45 -14.73 -13.77
CA ARG A 278 -16.19 -16.15 -13.44
C ARG A 278 -15.58 -16.96 -14.58
N ASP A 279 -15.66 -16.52 -15.83
CA ASP A 279 -15.24 -17.32 -17.00
C ASP A 279 -13.83 -17.01 -17.54
N ALA A 280 -13.01 -16.21 -16.84
CA ALA A 280 -11.68 -15.82 -17.32
C ALA A 280 -10.50 -16.59 -16.69
N HIS A 281 -10.70 -17.67 -15.91
CA HIS A 281 -9.62 -18.44 -15.26
C HIS A 281 -9.80 -19.97 -15.39
N LEU A 282 -9.82 -20.46 -16.62
CA LEU A 282 -9.40 -21.83 -16.93
C LEU A 282 -8.54 -21.77 -18.19
N ASP A 283 -7.32 -22.29 -18.08
CA ASP A 283 -6.36 -22.66 -19.12
C ASP A 283 -5.01 -21.95 -18.99
N ASP A 284 -4.20 -22.38 -18.01
CA ASP A 284 -2.79 -22.73 -18.29
C ASP A 284 -2.18 -23.54 -17.12
N GLU A 285 -2.54 -24.81 -17.02
CA GLU A 285 -1.71 -25.83 -16.37
C GLU A 285 -1.89 -27.16 -17.10
N THR A 286 -1.03 -27.46 -18.08
CA THR A 286 -0.52 -28.82 -18.29
C THR A 286 0.86 -28.76 -18.94
N GLU A 287 1.91 -28.85 -18.12
CA GLU A 287 3.12 -29.54 -18.54
C GLU A 287 2.78 -31.03 -18.73
N ASN A 288 3.10 -31.59 -19.89
CA ASN A 288 3.33 -33.03 -20.01
C ASN A 288 4.51 -33.27 -20.95
N VAL A 289 5.61 -33.70 -20.33
CA VAL A 289 6.77 -34.32 -20.95
C VAL A 289 6.39 -35.71 -21.45
N THR A 290 6.55 -35.98 -22.74
CA THR A 290 6.96 -37.30 -23.25
C THR A 290 7.69 -37.13 -24.57
N ASP A 291 9.02 -37.22 -24.52
CA ASP A 291 9.85 -37.49 -25.69
C ASP A 291 10.28 -38.96 -25.64
N ILE A 292 9.65 -39.78 -26.50
CA ILE A 292 10.09 -41.14 -26.80
C ILE A 292 9.94 -41.33 -28.32
N GLY A 293 11.07 -41.28 -29.02
CA GLY A 293 11.43 -42.35 -29.95
C GLY A 293 11.38 -42.09 -31.46
N LYS A 294 12.58 -42.07 -32.03
CA LYS A 294 13.02 -42.71 -33.29
C LYS A 294 12.45 -42.21 -34.62
N GLY A 295 13.36 -41.66 -35.42
CA GLY A 295 13.36 -41.59 -36.88
C GLY A 295 14.74 -41.17 -37.35
#